data_AF-A0A9D5C5I9-F1
#
_entry.id   AF-A0A9D5C5I9-F1
#
_cell.length_a   1.000
_cell.length_b   1.000
_cell.length_c   1.000
_cell.angle_alpha   90.00
_cell.angle_beta   90.00
_cell.angle_gamma   90.00
#
_symmetry.space_group_name_H-M   'P 1'
#
loop_
_entity.id
_entity.type
_entity.pdbx_description
1 polymer ?
#
loop_
_entity_poly.entity_id
_entity_poly.type
_entity_poly.pdbx_seq_one_letter_code
_entity_poly.pdbx_strand_id
1 'polypeptide(L)'
;MSLVCGIPLLECVYCLACARWAWKRCLHSAGHDSETWGLASADEFAPVPRLCRYILATYEDDLENPLYPPPGGYRMDARQVLAKRTYKDTNGRVPPYLVYLDHDHSDIVLAVRGLNLARESDYAVLLDNRLGKRMFDGGYVHNGLLKAAGWVLDRECDLLKELLEKYPNYTLTFAGHSLGSGVAAMLTLLVVLNKDKLGIVERKRVKCYAIAPARCMSLNLAVRYADVINSIVLQDDFLPRTATPLEDIFKSLFCLPCLLCLRCMRDTCIPEHVKFRDPRRLYAPGRLYHIVERKICRWGRYPPVVRTGVPVDGRFEHIVLSCNATADHALIWIEREAQRAHDLLLEKEHTMEIPPKQRMERQKTLAREHSAEHKAALQRAVTLAVPDAYSPSDYGTFDGNSSGSAEASPLSSGTRHRMSWNELIEKLFEKDESGHMVLRKAPSSSEES
;
A
#
# COMPACT_ATOMS: atom_id res chain seq x y z
N MET A 1 -37.00 -34.05 -27.54
CA MET A 1 -36.94 -34.36 -26.09
C MET A 1 -35.59 -33.95 -25.46
N SER A 2 -35.05 -32.74 -25.73
CA SER A 2 -33.72 -32.37 -25.16
C SER A 2 -33.55 -30.90 -24.74
N LEU A 3 -34.55 -30.03 -24.92
CA LEU A 3 -34.50 -28.64 -24.45
C LEU A 3 -35.25 -28.43 -23.13
N VAL A 4 -36.33 -29.17 -22.90
CA VAL A 4 -37.19 -29.04 -21.70
C VAL A 4 -36.55 -29.64 -20.44
N CYS A 5 -35.65 -30.63 -20.57
CA CYS A 5 -34.88 -31.16 -19.43
C CYS A 5 -33.58 -30.40 -19.12
N GLY A 6 -33.11 -29.54 -20.04
CA GLY A 6 -31.87 -28.77 -19.87
C GLY A 6 -32.06 -27.50 -19.04
N ILE A 7 -33.22 -26.85 -19.16
CA ILE A 7 -33.56 -25.62 -18.42
C ILE A 7 -33.63 -25.86 -16.90
N PRO A 8 -34.31 -26.92 -16.39
CA PRO A 8 -34.35 -27.21 -14.95
C PRO A 8 -33.00 -27.62 -14.38
N LEU A 9 -32.14 -28.28 -15.18
CA LEU A 9 -30.78 -28.62 -14.75
C LEU A 9 -29.88 -27.38 -14.66
N LEU A 10 -29.98 -26.46 -15.63
CA LEU A 10 -29.30 -25.17 -15.58
C LEU A 10 -29.75 -24.33 -14.39
N GLU A 11 -31.05 -24.28 -14.12
CA GLU A 11 -31.62 -23.60 -12.95
C GLU A 11 -31.19 -24.26 -11.64
N CYS A 12 -31.20 -25.59 -11.54
CA CYS A 12 -30.72 -26.30 -10.35
C CYS A 12 -29.22 -26.11 -10.12
N VAL A 13 -28.39 -26.15 -11.17
CA VAL A 13 -26.95 -25.88 -11.08
C VAL A 13 -26.70 -24.42 -10.69
N TYR A 14 -27.48 -23.48 -11.24
CA TYR A 14 -27.43 -22.07 -10.85
C TYR A 14 -27.85 -21.86 -9.39
N CYS A 15 -28.95 -22.48 -8.95
CA CYS A 15 -29.43 -22.40 -7.57
C CYS A 15 -28.47 -23.08 -6.58
N LEU A 16 -27.87 -24.22 -6.93
CA LEU A 16 -26.84 -24.88 -6.12
C LEU A 16 -25.55 -24.05 -6.09
N ALA A 17 -25.17 -23.41 -7.20
CA ALA A 17 -24.05 -22.48 -7.24
C ALA A 17 -24.33 -21.26 -6.37
N CYS A 18 -25.52 -20.66 -6.45
CA CYS A 18 -25.99 -19.56 -5.59
C CYS A 18 -26.07 -19.97 -4.12
N ALA A 19 -26.53 -21.19 -3.80
CA ALA A 19 -26.64 -21.68 -2.43
C ALA A 19 -25.26 -22.02 -1.84
N ARG A 20 -24.39 -22.70 -2.60
CA ARG A 20 -22.98 -22.92 -2.23
C ARG A 20 -22.23 -21.59 -2.11
N TRP A 21 -22.54 -20.63 -2.96
CA TRP A 21 -22.01 -19.27 -2.91
C TRP A 21 -22.45 -18.54 -1.64
N ALA A 22 -23.76 -18.52 -1.36
CA ALA A 22 -24.32 -17.93 -0.14
C ALA A 22 -23.75 -18.63 1.09
N TRP A 23 -23.67 -19.95 1.10
CA TRP A 23 -23.06 -20.71 2.19
C TRP A 23 -21.58 -20.37 2.41
N LYS A 24 -20.75 -20.40 1.34
CA LYS A 24 -19.31 -20.13 1.43
C LYS A 24 -18.99 -18.67 1.75
N ARG A 25 -19.89 -17.72 1.45
CA ARG A 25 -19.64 -16.27 1.59
C ARG A 25 -20.38 -15.62 2.77
N CYS A 26 -21.58 -16.08 3.15
CA CYS A 26 -22.29 -15.62 4.34
C CYS A 26 -21.68 -16.18 5.64
N LEU A 27 -20.92 -17.28 5.54
CA LEU A 27 -20.15 -17.87 6.65
C LEU A 27 -18.65 -17.52 6.61
N HIS A 28 -18.22 -16.58 5.74
CA HIS A 28 -16.83 -16.12 5.68
C HIS A 28 -16.74 -14.66 6.10
N SER A 29 -15.96 -14.38 7.15
CA SER A 29 -15.61 -13.02 7.56
C SER A 29 -14.18 -12.76 7.16
N ALA A 30 -13.85 -11.50 6.96
CA ALA A 30 -12.49 -11.06 6.69
C ALA A 30 -11.49 -11.57 7.74
N GLY A 31 -11.95 -11.79 8.97
CA GLY A 31 -11.18 -12.33 10.08
C GLY A 31 -10.50 -13.68 9.78
N HIS A 32 -11.10 -14.53 8.93
CA HIS A 32 -10.51 -15.82 8.54
C HIS A 32 -9.23 -15.67 7.70
N ASP A 33 -9.18 -14.66 6.81
CA ASP A 33 -8.03 -14.43 5.91
C ASP A 33 -6.74 -14.10 6.67
N SER A 34 -6.89 -13.64 7.91
CA SER A 34 -5.79 -13.25 8.80
C SER A 34 -5.70 -14.13 10.04
N GLU A 35 -6.49 -15.21 10.14
CA GLU A 35 -6.62 -15.96 11.39
C GLU A 35 -5.30 -16.59 11.84
N THR A 36 -4.47 -16.99 10.88
CA THR A 36 -3.14 -17.58 11.12
C THR A 36 -2.01 -16.56 11.22
N TRP A 37 -2.31 -15.25 11.12
CA TRP A 37 -1.29 -14.20 11.16
C TRP A 37 -0.87 -13.89 12.60
N GLY A 38 0.34 -13.34 12.75
CA GLY A 38 0.86 -12.87 14.04
C GLY A 38 0.06 -11.68 14.58
N LEU A 39 0.18 -11.42 15.88
CA LEU A 39 -0.38 -10.22 16.50
C LEU A 39 0.60 -9.06 16.36
N ALA A 40 0.11 -7.87 16.02
CA ALA A 40 0.94 -6.67 16.01
C ALA A 40 1.31 -6.23 17.43
N SER A 41 2.50 -5.65 17.58
CA SER A 41 2.92 -4.98 18.82
C SER A 41 2.36 -3.55 18.91
N ALA A 42 2.32 -2.97 20.12
CA ALA A 42 1.89 -1.59 20.29
C ALA A 42 2.80 -0.63 19.50
N ASP A 43 4.11 -0.83 19.58
CA ASP A 43 5.12 0.03 18.95
C ASP A 43 5.03 0.05 17.42
N GLU A 44 4.82 -1.11 16.79
CA GLU A 44 4.67 -1.18 15.33
C GLU A 44 3.37 -0.55 14.85
N PHE A 45 2.31 -0.64 15.65
CA PHE A 45 1.00 -0.13 15.28
C PHE A 45 0.79 1.34 15.67
N ALA A 46 1.62 1.88 16.58
CA ALA A 46 1.55 3.25 17.08
C ALA A 46 1.45 4.36 16.01
N PRO A 47 2.12 4.27 14.85
CA PRO A 47 2.00 5.30 13.82
C PRO A 47 0.62 5.37 13.17
N VAL A 48 -0.14 4.27 13.15
CA VAL A 48 -1.37 4.15 12.33
C VAL A 48 -2.45 5.18 12.70
N PRO A 49 -2.87 5.33 13.97
CA PRO A 49 -3.90 6.30 14.32
C PRO A 49 -3.47 7.76 14.02
N ARG A 50 -2.21 8.09 14.29
CA ARG A 50 -1.62 9.41 14.02
C ARG A 50 -1.65 9.74 12.54
N LEU A 51 -1.19 8.82 11.70
CA LEU A 51 -1.16 9.03 10.25
C LEU A 51 -2.58 9.10 9.65
N CYS A 52 -3.55 8.37 10.21
CA CYS A 52 -4.95 8.54 9.82
C CYS A 52 -5.44 9.98 10.09
N ARG A 53 -5.08 10.57 11.24
CA ARG A 53 -5.41 11.98 11.54
C ARG A 53 -4.74 12.95 10.57
N TYR A 54 -3.47 12.74 10.22
CA TYR A 54 -2.79 13.59 9.23
C TYR A 54 -3.43 13.50 7.84
N ILE A 55 -3.87 12.31 7.44
CA ILE A 55 -4.65 12.17 6.20
C ILE A 55 -6.01 12.86 6.34
N LEU A 56 -6.74 12.72 7.46
CA LEU A 56 -8.01 13.42 7.68
C LEU A 56 -7.84 14.95 7.63
N ALA A 57 -6.72 15.49 8.11
CA ALA A 57 -6.44 16.92 8.08
C ALA A 57 -6.38 17.48 6.65
N THR A 58 -6.05 16.67 5.65
CA THR A 58 -6.09 17.09 4.23
C THR A 58 -7.51 17.40 3.72
N TYR A 59 -8.56 16.99 4.45
CA TYR A 59 -9.95 17.25 4.11
C TYR A 59 -10.47 18.57 4.67
N GLU A 60 -9.79 19.14 5.67
CA GLU A 60 -10.14 20.45 6.21
C GLU A 60 -9.74 21.55 5.23
N ASP A 61 -10.47 22.66 5.21
CA ASP A 61 -10.07 23.86 4.47
C ASP A 61 -9.10 24.70 5.33
N ASP A 62 -9.47 24.95 6.60
CA ASP A 62 -8.67 25.64 7.61
C ASP A 62 -8.26 24.65 8.72
N LEU A 63 -6.94 24.52 8.96
CA LEU A 63 -6.40 23.63 10.00
C LEU A 63 -6.32 24.30 11.38
N GLU A 64 -6.35 25.63 11.45
CA GLU A 64 -6.39 26.35 12.73
C GLU A 64 -7.82 26.32 13.31
N ASN A 65 -8.83 26.28 12.45
CA ASN A 65 -10.25 26.14 12.83
C ASN A 65 -10.93 24.98 12.08
N PRO A 66 -10.61 23.72 12.43
CA PRO A 66 -11.16 22.56 11.75
C PRO A 66 -12.67 22.41 11.98
N LEU A 67 -13.39 21.99 10.94
CA LEU A 67 -14.84 21.79 10.99
C LEU A 67 -15.24 20.36 11.39
N TYR A 68 -14.40 19.38 11.07
CA TYR A 68 -14.68 17.95 11.24
C TYR A 68 -13.55 17.22 11.97
N PRO A 69 -13.10 17.70 13.14
CA PRO A 69 -12.04 17.03 13.88
C PRO A 69 -12.47 15.62 14.33
N PRO A 70 -11.59 14.61 14.25
CA PRO A 70 -11.86 13.29 14.82
C PRO A 70 -11.92 13.37 16.36
N PRO A 71 -12.43 12.33 17.05
CA PRO A 71 -12.44 12.28 18.51
C PRO A 71 -11.05 12.54 19.11
N GLY A 72 -10.93 13.57 19.95
CA GLY A 72 -9.64 13.99 20.52
C GLY A 72 -8.77 14.84 19.60
N GLY A 73 -9.35 15.37 18.51
CA GLY A 73 -8.71 16.31 17.59
C GLY A 73 -7.67 15.68 16.67
N TYR A 74 -7.10 16.51 15.80
CA TYR A 74 -6.03 16.07 14.88
C TYR A 74 -4.71 15.73 15.59
N ARG A 75 -4.48 16.31 16.78
CA ARG A 75 -3.23 16.17 17.56
C ARG A 75 -2.00 16.48 16.69
N MET A 76 -2.12 17.56 15.91
CA MET A 76 -1.08 18.08 15.02
C MET A 76 -0.92 19.58 15.27
N ASP A 77 0.29 20.10 15.09
CA ASP A 77 0.55 21.54 15.09
C ASP A 77 0.39 22.06 13.65
N ALA A 78 -0.69 22.81 13.37
CA ALA A 78 -0.97 23.32 12.03
C ALA A 78 0.19 24.17 11.45
N ARG A 79 1.03 24.77 12.30
CA ARG A 79 2.22 25.56 11.90
C ARG A 79 3.33 24.71 11.30
N GLN A 80 3.35 23.41 11.59
CA GLN A 80 4.32 22.47 11.01
C GLN A 80 3.85 21.87 9.68
N VAL A 81 2.71 22.31 9.13
CA VAL A 81 2.30 21.99 7.77
C VAL A 81 3.04 22.88 6.79
N LEU A 82 4.09 22.32 6.18
CA LEU A 82 5.00 23.04 5.29
C LEU A 82 4.43 23.23 3.88
N ALA A 83 3.57 22.31 3.46
CA ALA A 83 2.84 22.42 2.21
C ALA A 83 1.45 21.78 2.33
N LYS A 84 0.44 22.41 1.73
CA LYS A 84 -0.89 21.84 1.52
C LYS A 84 -1.28 22.11 0.07
N ARG A 85 -1.50 21.05 -0.71
CA ARG A 85 -1.84 21.14 -2.14
C ARG A 85 -3.27 20.69 -2.34
N THR A 86 -4.11 21.60 -2.84
CA THR A 86 -5.51 21.36 -3.19
C THR A 86 -5.63 20.90 -4.65
N TYR A 87 -6.85 20.58 -5.09
CA TYR A 87 -7.11 20.28 -6.51
C TYR A 87 -6.69 21.39 -7.46
N LYS A 88 -6.73 22.66 -7.01
CA LYS A 88 -6.27 23.80 -7.81
C LYS A 88 -4.75 23.75 -8.01
N ASP A 89 -4.02 23.41 -6.95
CA ASP A 89 -2.56 23.30 -7.00
C ASP A 89 -2.10 22.07 -7.81
N THR A 90 -2.85 20.97 -7.72
CA THR A 90 -2.50 19.71 -8.39
C THR A 90 -2.98 19.63 -9.84
N ASN A 91 -3.83 20.56 -10.27
CA ASN A 91 -4.54 20.51 -11.56
C ASN A 91 -5.22 19.14 -11.79
N GLY A 92 -5.70 18.51 -10.72
CA GLY A 92 -6.34 17.19 -10.76
C GLY A 92 -5.41 16.00 -11.10
N ARG A 93 -4.08 16.19 -11.17
CA ARG A 93 -3.15 15.08 -11.50
C ARG A 93 -2.92 14.11 -10.35
N VAL A 94 -3.17 14.56 -9.14
CA VAL A 94 -3.07 13.77 -7.90
C VAL A 94 -4.12 14.29 -6.91
N PRO A 95 -4.69 13.42 -6.05
CA PRO A 95 -5.52 13.87 -4.93
C PRO A 95 -4.76 14.87 -4.05
N PRO A 96 -5.46 15.80 -3.38
CA PRO A 96 -4.85 16.72 -2.45
C PRO A 96 -3.99 16.03 -1.38
N TYR A 97 -2.95 16.72 -0.95
CA TYR A 97 -2.02 16.19 0.04
C TYR A 97 -1.43 17.31 0.86
N LEU A 98 -0.78 16.93 1.96
CA LEU A 98 0.03 17.83 2.76
C LEU A 98 1.42 17.25 3.01
N VAL A 99 2.38 18.14 3.29
CA VAL A 99 3.70 17.82 3.80
C VAL A 99 3.77 18.38 5.22
N TYR A 100 3.96 17.51 6.20
CA TYR A 100 3.96 17.82 7.62
C TYR A 100 5.28 17.44 8.26
N LEU A 101 5.81 18.32 9.10
CA LEU A 101 7.03 18.08 9.87
C LEU A 101 6.66 17.69 11.31
N ASP A 102 6.73 16.40 11.60
CA ASP A 102 6.36 15.84 12.90
C ASP A 102 7.60 15.79 13.80
N HIS A 103 7.82 16.85 14.57
CA HIS A 103 8.97 16.92 15.48
C HIS A 103 8.88 15.89 16.62
N ASP A 104 7.68 15.63 17.13
CA ASP A 104 7.46 14.72 18.26
C ASP A 104 7.87 13.28 17.91
N HIS A 105 7.72 12.89 16.64
CA HIS A 105 8.05 11.55 16.17
C HIS A 105 9.30 11.50 15.29
N SER A 106 10.00 12.63 15.11
CA SER A 106 11.14 12.76 14.19
C SER A 106 10.81 12.25 12.79
N ASP A 107 9.69 12.71 12.22
CA ASP A 107 9.15 12.20 10.95
C ASP A 107 8.79 13.34 9.99
N ILE A 108 9.07 13.15 8.71
CA ILE A 108 8.63 14.02 7.61
C ILE A 108 7.52 13.26 6.90
N VAL A 109 6.28 13.73 7.02
CA VAL A 109 5.11 13.01 6.52
C VAL A 109 4.54 13.69 5.29
N LEU A 110 4.43 12.96 4.19
CA LEU A 110 3.60 13.35 3.04
C LEU A 110 2.31 12.53 3.07
N ALA A 111 1.21 13.18 3.43
CA ALA A 111 -0.11 12.56 3.60
C ALA A 111 -1.04 12.87 2.42
N VAL A 112 -1.46 11.84 1.68
CA VAL A 112 -2.29 11.96 0.48
C VAL A 112 -3.72 11.48 0.77
N ARG A 113 -4.71 12.30 0.41
CA ARG A 113 -6.12 11.97 0.66
C ARG A 113 -6.68 10.90 -0.28
N GLY A 114 -7.81 10.33 0.11
CA GLY A 114 -8.61 9.45 -0.73
C GLY A 114 -9.43 10.19 -1.80
N LEU A 115 -10.02 9.39 -2.69
CA LEU A 115 -10.86 9.87 -3.78
C LEU A 115 -12.02 10.74 -3.27
N ASN A 116 -12.28 11.84 -3.97
CA ASN A 116 -13.51 12.61 -3.84
C ASN A 116 -14.51 12.15 -4.91
N LEU A 117 -15.68 11.67 -4.47
CA LEU A 117 -16.72 11.17 -5.37
C LEU A 117 -17.23 12.22 -6.37
N ALA A 118 -17.09 13.51 -6.06
CA ALA A 118 -17.48 14.63 -6.92
C ALA A 118 -16.36 15.14 -7.85
N ARG A 119 -15.15 14.54 -7.81
CA ARG A 119 -14.00 14.99 -8.61
C ARG A 119 -13.66 13.98 -9.69
N GLU A 120 -14.01 14.31 -10.93
CA GLU A 120 -13.71 13.50 -12.12
C GLU A 120 -12.22 13.19 -12.28
N SER A 121 -11.35 14.12 -11.87
CA SER A 121 -9.90 13.95 -11.94
C SER A 121 -9.38 12.78 -11.09
N ASP A 122 -10.00 12.52 -9.94
CA ASP A 122 -9.61 11.37 -9.09
C ASP A 122 -9.96 10.05 -9.76
N TYR A 123 -11.11 9.99 -10.44
CA TYR A 123 -11.46 8.84 -11.27
C TYR A 123 -10.47 8.70 -12.43
N ALA A 124 -10.09 9.78 -13.11
CA ALA A 124 -9.12 9.71 -14.20
C ALA A 124 -7.78 9.09 -13.77
N VAL A 125 -7.26 9.42 -12.59
CA VAL A 125 -6.05 8.79 -12.01
C VAL A 125 -6.28 7.29 -11.79
N LEU A 126 -7.41 6.94 -11.22
CA LEU A 126 -7.75 5.55 -10.88
C LEU A 126 -8.00 4.66 -12.10
N LEU A 127 -8.47 5.25 -13.19
CA LEU A 127 -8.86 4.56 -14.41
C LEU A 127 -7.77 4.55 -15.47
N ASP A 128 -6.70 5.32 -15.26
CA ASP A 128 -5.52 5.27 -16.12
C ASP A 128 -4.70 3.99 -15.85
N ASN A 129 -5.33 2.82 -15.94
CA ASN A 129 -4.69 1.52 -15.77
C ASN A 129 -5.37 0.44 -16.62
N ARG A 130 -4.58 -0.26 -17.42
CA ARG A 130 -4.98 -1.51 -18.09
C ARG A 130 -4.14 -2.63 -17.50
N LEU A 131 -4.63 -3.87 -17.52
CA LEU A 131 -3.89 -5.01 -17.00
C LEU A 131 -2.52 -5.11 -17.68
N GLY A 132 -1.44 -5.13 -16.88
CA GLY A 132 -0.08 -5.17 -17.40
C GLY A 132 0.40 -3.91 -18.11
N LYS A 133 -0.33 -2.79 -18.03
CA LYS A 133 -0.01 -1.55 -18.76
C LYS A 133 1.36 -0.99 -18.42
N ARG A 134 1.80 -1.11 -17.17
CA ARG A 134 3.06 -0.53 -16.69
C ARG A 134 3.87 -1.58 -15.94
N MET A 135 5.02 -1.91 -16.49
CA MET A 135 6.09 -2.58 -15.75
C MET A 135 6.93 -1.55 -14.99
N PHE A 136 7.36 -1.92 -13.79
CA PHE A 136 8.23 -1.13 -12.95
C PHE A 136 8.96 -2.04 -11.96
N ASP A 137 10.28 -1.86 -11.81
CA ASP A 137 11.13 -2.65 -10.90
C ASP A 137 10.98 -4.19 -11.05
N GLY A 138 10.87 -4.69 -12.29
CA GLY A 138 10.70 -6.12 -12.53
C GLY A 138 9.34 -6.70 -12.10
N GLY A 139 8.33 -5.85 -11.88
CA GLY A 139 6.93 -6.26 -11.71
C GLY A 139 5.99 -5.31 -12.42
N TYR A 140 4.69 -5.42 -12.14
CA TYR A 140 3.65 -4.53 -12.66
C TYR A 140 3.12 -3.60 -11.59
N VAL A 141 2.82 -2.36 -11.97
CA VAL A 141 2.23 -1.34 -11.10
C VAL A 141 1.05 -0.65 -11.76
N HIS A 142 0.21 -0.01 -10.95
CA HIS A 142 -0.90 0.78 -11.45
C HIS A 142 -0.40 2.07 -12.11
N ASN A 143 -0.66 2.21 -13.42
CA ASN A 143 -0.07 3.28 -14.23
C ASN A 143 -0.47 4.69 -13.76
N GLY A 144 -1.75 4.97 -13.52
CA GLY A 144 -2.19 6.31 -13.07
C GLY A 144 -1.64 6.71 -11.71
N LEU A 145 -1.57 5.79 -10.75
CA LEU A 145 -0.98 6.00 -9.42
C LEU A 145 0.53 6.27 -9.53
N LEU A 146 1.24 5.58 -10.41
CA LEU A 146 2.67 5.82 -10.66
C LEU A 146 2.91 7.23 -11.22
N LYS A 147 2.10 7.66 -12.20
CA LYS A 147 2.18 9.02 -12.77
C LYS A 147 1.87 10.09 -11.72
N ALA A 148 0.84 9.87 -10.90
CA ALA A 148 0.50 10.78 -9.81
C ALA A 148 1.64 10.90 -8.79
N ALA A 149 2.29 9.80 -8.43
CA ALA A 149 3.47 9.79 -7.57
C ALA A 149 4.67 10.52 -8.19
N GLY A 150 4.94 10.27 -9.48
CA GLY A 150 5.97 11.00 -10.23
C GLY A 150 5.73 12.51 -10.23
N TRP A 151 4.46 12.93 -10.42
CA TRP A 151 4.07 14.34 -10.35
C TRP A 151 4.31 14.97 -8.96
N VAL A 152 4.00 14.25 -7.88
CA VAL A 152 4.26 14.74 -6.52
C VAL A 152 5.75 14.89 -6.26
N LEU A 153 6.58 13.93 -6.68
CA LEU A 153 8.04 14.07 -6.56
C LEU A 153 8.58 15.23 -7.41
N ASP A 154 8.08 15.42 -8.63
CA ASP A 154 8.44 16.59 -9.44
C ASP A 154 8.17 17.91 -8.71
N ARG A 155 7.09 17.96 -7.93
CA ARG A 155 6.67 19.18 -7.23
C ARG A 155 7.41 19.39 -5.91
N GLU A 156 7.60 18.34 -5.14
CA GLU A 156 8.03 18.44 -3.73
C GLU A 156 9.46 17.91 -3.50
N CYS A 157 10.17 17.42 -4.52
CA CYS A 157 11.53 16.87 -4.37
C CYS A 157 12.51 17.83 -3.70
N ASP A 158 12.46 19.12 -4.02
CA ASP A 158 13.37 20.10 -3.42
C ASP A 158 13.07 20.33 -1.94
N LEU A 159 11.79 20.49 -1.59
CA LEU A 159 11.35 20.60 -0.20
C LEU A 159 11.74 19.35 0.60
N LEU A 160 11.45 18.16 0.08
CA LEU A 160 11.79 16.91 0.77
C LEU A 160 13.29 16.74 0.95
N LYS A 161 14.09 17.12 -0.05
CA LYS A 161 15.55 17.08 0.03
C LYS A 161 16.08 18.04 1.09
N GLU A 162 15.61 19.29 1.10
CA GLU A 162 16.00 20.28 2.11
C GLU A 162 15.67 19.79 3.53
N LEU A 163 14.49 19.22 3.74
CA LEU A 163 14.08 18.69 5.03
C LEU A 163 14.92 17.49 5.48
N LEU A 164 15.26 16.58 4.55
CA LEU A 164 16.10 15.42 4.85
C LEU A 164 17.54 15.81 5.16
N GLU A 165 18.06 16.86 4.53
CA GLU A 165 19.37 17.44 4.84
C GLU A 165 19.36 18.15 6.19
N LYS A 166 18.31 18.94 6.47
CA LYS A 166 18.14 19.67 7.74
C LYS A 166 17.89 18.75 8.93
N TYR A 167 17.18 17.65 8.71
CA TYR A 167 16.79 16.69 9.74
C TYR A 167 17.30 15.27 9.39
N PRO A 168 18.62 15.03 9.50
CA PRO A 168 19.25 13.79 9.05
C PRO A 168 18.85 12.55 9.85
N ASN A 169 18.23 12.72 11.02
CA ASN A 169 17.74 11.62 11.85
C ASN A 169 16.25 11.31 11.62
N TYR A 170 15.56 12.11 10.79
CA TYR A 170 14.12 11.96 10.63
C TYR A 170 13.79 10.84 9.63
N THR A 171 12.67 10.17 9.83
CA THR A 171 12.11 9.28 8.81
C THR A 171 11.38 10.09 7.74
N LEU A 172 11.26 9.52 6.53
CA LEU A 172 10.40 10.03 5.47
C LEU A 172 9.23 9.05 5.32
N THR A 173 8.05 9.50 5.71
CA THR A 173 6.83 8.68 5.71
C THR A 173 5.84 9.14 4.67
N PHE A 174 5.49 8.26 3.75
CA PHE A 174 4.38 8.44 2.82
C PHE A 174 3.13 7.79 3.41
N ALA A 175 2.07 8.57 3.63
CA ALA A 175 0.81 8.05 4.13
C ALA A 175 -0.30 8.37 3.16
N GLY A 176 -1.27 7.48 3.01
CA GLY A 176 -2.45 7.83 2.23
C GLY A 176 -3.62 6.88 2.44
N HIS A 177 -4.82 7.37 2.11
CA HIS A 177 -6.06 6.62 2.22
C HIS A 177 -6.62 6.27 0.84
N SER A 178 -7.14 5.04 0.66
CA SER A 178 -7.89 4.63 -0.54
C SER A 178 -7.12 4.87 -1.85
N LEU A 179 -7.50 5.87 -2.64
CA LEU A 179 -6.75 6.28 -3.84
C LEU A 179 -5.35 6.81 -3.48
N GLY A 180 -5.26 7.66 -2.46
CA GLY A 180 -4.02 8.27 -1.99
C GLY A 180 -3.03 7.27 -1.41
N SER A 181 -3.51 6.13 -0.87
CA SER A 181 -2.63 5.07 -0.38
C SER A 181 -1.82 4.43 -1.51
N GLY A 182 -2.42 4.31 -2.69
CA GLY A 182 -1.76 3.79 -3.88
C GLY A 182 -0.71 4.77 -4.40
N VAL A 183 -0.99 6.07 -4.34
CA VAL A 183 -0.01 7.12 -4.64
C VAL A 183 1.16 7.06 -3.64
N ALA A 184 0.88 6.96 -2.33
CA ALA A 184 1.90 6.82 -1.28
C ALA A 184 2.79 5.57 -1.48
N ALA A 185 2.19 4.45 -1.86
CA ALA A 185 2.95 3.23 -2.19
C ALA A 185 3.87 3.43 -3.41
N MET A 186 3.39 4.08 -4.48
CA MET A 186 4.21 4.38 -5.66
C MET A 186 5.32 5.40 -5.35
N LEU A 187 5.05 6.42 -4.53
CA LEU A 187 6.06 7.37 -4.03
C LEU A 187 7.19 6.63 -3.33
N THR A 188 6.84 5.68 -2.47
CA THR A 188 7.80 4.87 -1.72
C THR A 188 8.68 4.05 -2.66
N LEU A 189 8.10 3.38 -3.66
CA LEU A 189 8.86 2.66 -4.69
C LEU A 189 9.84 3.59 -5.42
N LEU A 190 9.37 4.75 -5.89
CA LEU A 190 10.18 5.71 -6.62
C LEU A 190 11.35 6.24 -5.78
N VAL A 191 11.09 6.62 -4.54
CA VAL A 191 12.11 7.16 -3.62
C VAL A 191 13.11 6.08 -3.24
N VAL A 192 12.67 4.88 -2.91
CA VAL A 192 13.55 3.79 -2.48
C VAL A 192 14.47 3.29 -3.60
N LEU A 193 14.02 3.35 -4.86
CA LEU A 193 14.86 3.04 -6.02
C LEU A 193 15.83 4.18 -6.39
N ASN A 194 15.56 5.41 -5.94
CA ASN A 194 16.31 6.60 -6.31
C ASN A 194 16.78 7.39 -5.08
N LYS A 195 17.19 6.66 -4.02
CA LYS A 195 17.54 7.22 -2.71
C LYS A 195 18.56 8.35 -2.78
N ASP A 196 19.55 8.22 -3.67
CA ASP A 196 20.62 9.19 -3.84
C ASP A 196 20.10 10.57 -4.29
N LYS A 197 18.98 10.62 -5.02
CA LYS A 197 18.39 11.89 -5.46
C LYS A 197 17.83 12.73 -4.32
N LEU A 198 17.41 12.09 -3.24
CA LEU A 198 16.91 12.76 -2.03
C LEU A 198 17.94 12.75 -0.88
N GLY A 199 19.18 12.29 -1.14
CA GLY A 199 20.21 12.20 -0.10
C GLY A 199 19.91 11.16 1.00
N ILE A 200 19.07 10.15 0.69
CA ILE A 200 18.68 9.14 1.66
C ILE A 200 19.74 8.05 1.71
N VAL A 201 20.40 7.89 2.85
CA VAL A 201 21.45 6.88 3.03
C VAL A 201 20.85 5.48 3.26
N GLU A 202 19.81 5.39 4.08
CA GLU A 202 19.28 4.11 4.55
C GLU A 202 17.85 3.86 4.06
N ARG A 203 17.62 2.73 3.38
CA ARG A 203 16.28 2.32 2.89
C ARG A 203 15.23 2.30 4.01
N LYS A 204 15.61 1.85 5.22
CA LYS A 204 14.73 1.75 6.39
C LYS A 204 14.19 3.10 6.89
N ARG A 205 14.80 4.23 6.50
CA ARG A 205 14.31 5.58 6.83
C ARG A 205 13.06 5.97 6.03
N VAL A 206 12.78 5.26 4.93
CA VAL A 206 11.57 5.47 4.14
C VAL A 206 10.50 4.50 4.61
N LYS A 207 9.32 5.02 4.95
CA LYS A 207 8.17 4.23 5.38
C LYS A 207 6.93 4.61 4.59
N CYS A 208 6.02 3.66 4.45
CA CYS A 208 4.72 3.89 3.86
C CYS A 208 3.62 3.29 4.73
N TYR A 209 2.54 4.05 4.91
CA TYR A 209 1.32 3.59 5.56
C TYR A 209 0.15 3.78 4.60
N ALA A 210 -0.20 2.68 3.92
CA ALA A 210 -1.25 2.62 2.93
C ALA A 210 -2.56 2.21 3.61
N ILE A 211 -3.40 3.18 3.96
CA ILE A 211 -4.65 2.97 4.68
C ILE A 211 -5.78 2.62 3.69
N ALA A 212 -6.48 1.50 3.91
CA ALA A 212 -7.54 0.98 3.04
C ALA A 212 -7.13 0.92 1.56
N PRO A 213 -6.05 0.21 1.20
CA PRO A 213 -5.39 0.47 -0.07
C PRO A 213 -6.06 -0.11 -1.30
N ALA A 214 -6.00 0.65 -2.40
CA ALA A 214 -6.22 0.09 -3.73
C ALA A 214 -5.11 -0.90 -4.10
N ARG A 215 -5.48 -1.96 -4.83
CA ARG A 215 -4.50 -2.92 -5.38
C ARG A 215 -3.66 -2.23 -6.44
N CYS A 216 -2.37 -2.01 -6.16
CA CYS A 216 -1.53 -1.11 -6.95
C CYS A 216 -0.22 -1.69 -7.46
N MET A 217 0.17 -2.90 -7.04
CA MET A 217 1.41 -3.55 -7.49
C MET A 217 1.28 -5.08 -7.55
N SER A 218 2.04 -5.69 -8.44
CA SER A 218 2.18 -7.15 -8.56
C SER A 218 2.73 -7.81 -7.30
N LEU A 219 2.50 -9.12 -7.15
CA LEU A 219 2.81 -9.85 -5.91
C LEU A 219 4.29 -9.80 -5.56
N ASN A 220 5.19 -9.92 -6.55
CA ASN A 220 6.64 -9.84 -6.32
C ASN A 220 7.04 -8.48 -5.74
N LEU A 221 6.43 -7.38 -6.20
CA LEU A 221 6.66 -6.05 -5.63
C LEU A 221 6.04 -5.91 -4.24
N ALA A 222 4.81 -6.40 -4.05
CA ALA A 222 4.16 -6.35 -2.74
C ALA A 222 5.00 -7.06 -1.66
N VAL A 223 5.55 -8.23 -1.98
CA VAL A 223 6.44 -8.97 -1.08
C VAL A 223 7.80 -8.25 -0.94
N ARG A 224 8.44 -7.82 -2.04
CA ARG A 224 9.75 -7.15 -2.02
C ARG A 224 9.77 -5.86 -1.20
N TYR A 225 8.68 -5.10 -1.18
CA TYR A 225 8.58 -3.83 -0.46
C TYR A 225 7.89 -3.93 0.90
N ALA A 226 7.62 -5.15 1.39
CA ALA A 226 6.96 -5.35 2.69
C ALA A 226 7.81 -4.94 3.91
N ASP A 227 9.09 -4.57 3.71
CA ASP A 227 9.98 -4.00 4.72
C ASP A 227 9.75 -2.50 4.97
N VAL A 228 9.20 -1.80 3.97
CA VAL A 228 8.98 -0.35 3.99
C VAL A 228 7.51 0.04 3.80
N ILE A 229 6.68 -0.80 3.18
CA ILE A 229 5.24 -0.55 2.99
C ILE A 229 4.39 -1.36 3.96
N ASN A 230 3.56 -0.66 4.71
CA ASN A 230 2.58 -1.21 5.64
C ASN A 230 1.17 -0.84 5.16
N SER A 231 0.37 -1.84 4.81
CA SER A 231 -1.03 -1.70 4.39
C SER A 231 -1.97 -1.95 5.56
N ILE A 232 -2.88 -1.03 5.84
CA ILE A 232 -3.83 -1.12 6.95
C ILE A 232 -5.21 -1.40 6.38
N VAL A 233 -5.85 -2.46 6.86
CA VAL A 233 -7.19 -2.85 6.43
C VAL A 233 -8.07 -3.03 7.66
N LEU A 234 -9.22 -2.37 7.69
CA LEU A 234 -10.24 -2.59 8.71
C LEU A 234 -11.24 -3.63 8.19
N GLN A 235 -11.39 -4.72 8.91
CA GLN A 235 -12.47 -5.69 8.71
C GLN A 235 -12.69 -6.10 7.24
N ASP A 236 -13.92 -5.94 6.77
CA ASP A 236 -14.43 -6.42 5.49
C ASP A 236 -14.22 -5.38 4.39
N ASP A 237 -13.33 -4.39 4.60
CA ASP A 237 -13.00 -3.38 3.59
C ASP A 237 -12.70 -4.08 2.26
N PHE A 238 -13.51 -3.73 1.28
CA PHE A 238 -13.57 -4.39 -0.01
C PHE A 238 -12.41 -3.96 -0.91
N LEU A 239 -11.88 -2.75 -0.73
CA LEU A 239 -10.97 -2.15 -1.72
C LEU A 239 -9.69 -2.96 -1.92
N PRO A 240 -9.00 -3.42 -0.86
CA PRO A 240 -7.78 -4.22 -0.98
C PRO A 240 -8.02 -5.62 -1.58
N ARG A 241 -9.29 -6.07 -1.60
CA ARG A 241 -9.72 -7.42 -2.02
C ARG A 241 -10.30 -7.42 -3.43
N THR A 242 -10.71 -6.26 -3.96
CA THR A 242 -11.46 -6.17 -5.23
C THR A 242 -10.56 -5.93 -6.43
N ALA A 243 -10.75 -6.75 -7.48
CA ALA A 243 -10.17 -6.54 -8.81
C ALA A 243 -11.00 -5.68 -9.75
N THR A 244 -12.11 -5.17 -9.24
CA THR A 244 -13.10 -4.43 -10.00
C THR A 244 -12.57 -3.03 -10.30
N PRO A 245 -12.74 -2.53 -11.54
CA PRO A 245 -12.56 -1.11 -11.84
C PRO A 245 -13.43 -0.29 -10.88
N LEU A 246 -12.82 0.63 -10.15
CA LEU A 246 -13.46 1.35 -9.06
C LEU A 246 -14.61 2.25 -9.51
N GLU A 247 -14.66 2.57 -10.80
CA GLU A 247 -15.84 3.14 -11.46
C GLU A 247 -17.13 2.38 -11.20
N ASP A 248 -17.12 1.06 -11.36
CA ASP A 248 -18.32 0.24 -11.19
C ASP A 248 -18.79 0.30 -9.73
N ILE A 249 -17.84 0.28 -8.79
CA ILE A 249 -18.11 0.31 -7.35
C ILE A 249 -18.68 1.67 -6.94
N PHE A 250 -18.06 2.77 -7.37
CA PHE A 250 -18.43 4.11 -6.93
C PHE A 250 -19.61 4.72 -7.71
N LYS A 251 -19.78 4.42 -9.00
CA LYS A 251 -20.98 4.82 -9.77
C LYS A 251 -22.22 4.06 -9.34
N SER A 252 -22.05 2.84 -8.80
CA SER A 252 -23.14 1.98 -8.39
C SER A 252 -23.36 1.99 -6.88
N LEU A 253 -23.10 3.10 -6.16
CA LEU A 253 -23.30 3.17 -4.70
C LEU A 253 -24.68 2.67 -4.23
N PHE A 254 -25.73 2.90 -5.03
CA PHE A 254 -27.10 2.44 -4.78
C PHE A 254 -27.36 0.96 -5.11
N CYS A 255 -26.45 0.30 -5.82
CA CYS A 255 -26.54 -1.11 -6.24
C CYS A 255 -25.23 -1.89 -5.92
N LEU A 256 -24.36 -1.33 -5.08
CA LEU A 256 -23.06 -1.90 -4.71
C LEU A 256 -23.21 -3.32 -4.15
N PRO A 257 -24.21 -3.62 -3.30
CA PRO A 257 -24.49 -4.99 -2.90
C PRO A 257 -24.74 -5.91 -4.10
N CYS A 258 -25.56 -5.51 -5.06
CA CYS A 258 -25.88 -6.32 -6.24
C CYS A 258 -24.67 -6.49 -7.18
N LEU A 259 -23.86 -5.45 -7.36
CA LEU A 259 -22.68 -5.47 -8.23
C LEU A 259 -21.59 -6.36 -7.61
N LEU A 260 -21.37 -6.23 -6.30
CA LEU A 260 -20.51 -7.14 -5.56
C LEU A 260 -21.08 -8.57 -5.59
N CYS A 261 -22.40 -8.79 -5.49
CA CYS A 261 -23.03 -10.12 -5.63
C CYS A 261 -22.74 -10.76 -6.99
N LEU A 262 -23.01 -10.05 -8.10
CA LEU A 262 -22.76 -10.53 -9.47
C LEU A 262 -21.28 -10.87 -9.70
N ARG A 263 -20.38 -10.03 -9.20
CA ARG A 263 -18.93 -10.26 -9.29
C ARG A 263 -18.49 -11.41 -8.40
N CYS A 264 -19.01 -11.51 -7.17
CA CYS A 264 -18.72 -12.63 -6.28
C CYS A 264 -19.17 -13.96 -6.89
N MET A 265 -20.29 -13.98 -7.60
CA MET A 265 -20.75 -15.13 -8.38
C MET A 265 -19.75 -15.46 -9.48
N ARG A 266 -19.36 -14.49 -10.32
CA ARG A 266 -18.33 -14.67 -11.36
C ARG A 266 -17.02 -15.20 -10.79
N ASP A 267 -16.56 -14.64 -9.66
CA ASP A 267 -15.34 -15.03 -8.98
C ASP A 267 -15.40 -16.44 -8.40
N THR A 268 -16.58 -16.93 -8.02
CA THR A 268 -16.77 -18.29 -7.49
C THR A 268 -16.68 -19.33 -8.60
N CYS A 269 -16.98 -18.93 -9.84
CA CYS A 269 -16.89 -19.78 -11.02
C CYS A 269 -15.49 -19.83 -11.66
N ILE A 270 -14.54 -18.99 -11.22
CA ILE A 270 -13.15 -19.03 -11.70
C ILE A 270 -12.30 -19.79 -10.68
N PRO A 271 -11.65 -20.91 -11.07
CA PRO A 271 -10.81 -21.67 -10.15
C PRO A 271 -9.66 -20.83 -9.58
N GLU A 272 -9.38 -20.97 -8.28
CA GLU A 272 -8.33 -20.21 -7.59
C GLU A 272 -6.95 -20.41 -8.23
N HIS A 273 -6.62 -21.62 -8.70
CA HIS A 273 -5.35 -21.90 -9.37
C HIS A 273 -5.19 -21.15 -10.72
N VAL A 274 -6.28 -20.75 -11.38
CA VAL A 274 -6.26 -19.93 -12.60
C VAL A 274 -6.07 -18.45 -12.26
N LYS A 275 -6.67 -17.99 -11.15
CA LYS A 275 -6.57 -16.62 -10.66
C LYS A 275 -5.15 -16.18 -10.28
N PHE A 276 -4.32 -17.14 -9.88
CA PHE A 276 -3.03 -16.88 -9.25
C PHE A 276 -1.83 -16.89 -10.19
N ARG A 277 -2.03 -17.28 -11.47
CA ARG A 277 -0.95 -17.42 -12.45
C ARG A 277 -0.64 -16.16 -13.26
N ASP A 278 -1.53 -15.16 -13.33
CA ASP A 278 -1.25 -13.95 -14.12
C ASP A 278 -0.30 -13.01 -13.35
N PRO A 279 0.95 -12.80 -13.81
CA PRO A 279 1.92 -11.93 -13.14
C PRO A 279 1.52 -10.45 -13.16
N ARG A 280 0.62 -10.06 -14.07
CA ARG A 280 0.16 -8.68 -14.24
C ARG A 280 -0.89 -8.28 -13.22
N ARG A 281 -1.41 -9.23 -12.45
CA ARG A 281 -2.42 -8.98 -11.42
C ARG A 281 -1.81 -8.14 -10.30
N LEU A 282 -2.55 -7.11 -9.89
CA LEU A 282 -2.17 -6.22 -8.81
C LEU A 282 -2.80 -6.66 -7.49
N TYR A 283 -2.11 -6.37 -6.39
CA TYR A 283 -2.44 -6.71 -5.00
C TYR A 283 -2.25 -5.48 -4.09
N ALA A 284 -2.73 -5.60 -2.85
CA ALA A 284 -2.41 -4.63 -1.80
C ALA A 284 -0.89 -4.61 -1.56
N PRO A 285 -0.28 -3.43 -1.35
CA PRO A 285 1.17 -3.32 -1.30
C PRO A 285 1.73 -3.68 0.08
N GLY A 286 2.87 -4.35 0.13
CA GLY A 286 3.65 -4.53 1.36
C GLY A 286 3.07 -5.50 2.40
N ARG A 287 3.49 -5.31 3.66
CA ARG A 287 3.00 -6.04 4.84
C ARG A 287 1.61 -5.56 5.21
N LEU A 288 0.68 -6.46 5.52
CA LEU A 288 -0.67 -6.09 5.91
C LEU A 288 -0.82 -6.06 7.44
N TYR A 289 -1.63 -5.12 7.91
CA TYR A 289 -2.15 -5.00 9.27
C TYR A 289 -3.68 -5.01 9.16
N HIS A 290 -4.29 -6.08 9.65
CA HIS A 290 -5.72 -6.30 9.59
C HIS A 290 -6.35 -6.10 10.97
N ILE A 291 -7.20 -5.09 11.08
CA ILE A 291 -7.93 -4.75 12.31
C ILE A 291 -9.25 -5.51 12.32
N VAL A 292 -9.43 -6.40 13.30
CA VAL A 292 -10.59 -7.29 13.40
C VAL A 292 -11.39 -6.99 14.67
N GLU A 293 -12.48 -6.22 14.54
CA GLU A 293 -13.44 -5.88 15.61
C GLU A 293 -14.80 -6.64 15.61
N ARG A 294 -14.99 -7.62 14.72
CA ARG A 294 -16.25 -8.34 14.43
C ARG A 294 -15.96 -9.77 13.96
N LYS A 295 -16.83 -10.72 14.36
CA LYS A 295 -16.75 -12.16 14.07
C LYS A 295 -18.14 -12.68 13.69
N ILE A 296 -18.18 -13.71 12.86
CA ILE A 296 -19.42 -14.34 12.39
C ILE A 296 -20.18 -14.96 13.56
N CYS A 297 -21.51 -14.89 13.50
CA CYS A 297 -22.44 -15.45 14.50
C CYS A 297 -22.36 -14.85 15.91
N ARG A 298 -21.64 -13.74 16.13
CA ARG A 298 -21.71 -12.97 17.37
C ARG A 298 -22.35 -11.61 17.13
N TRP A 299 -23.33 -11.27 17.97
CA TRP A 299 -24.00 -9.98 17.93
C TRP A 299 -23.11 -8.93 18.61
N GLY A 300 -22.69 -7.91 17.87
CA GLY A 300 -21.95 -6.74 18.40
C GLY A 300 -20.48 -6.63 18.00
N ARG A 301 -19.89 -5.44 18.22
CA ARG A 301 -18.45 -5.17 18.08
C ARG A 301 -17.72 -5.66 19.34
N TYR A 302 -16.51 -6.19 19.17
CA TYR A 302 -15.65 -6.60 20.28
C TYR A 302 -14.32 -5.81 20.25
N PRO A 303 -13.49 -5.89 21.30
CA PRO A 303 -12.20 -5.20 21.34
C PRO A 303 -11.36 -5.48 20.07
N PRO A 304 -10.99 -4.46 19.27
CA PRO A 304 -10.29 -4.68 18.02
C PRO A 304 -8.96 -5.40 18.24
N VAL A 305 -8.70 -6.42 17.40
CA VAL A 305 -7.43 -7.16 17.39
C VAL A 305 -6.70 -6.84 16.10
N VAL A 306 -5.43 -6.44 16.21
CA VAL A 306 -4.57 -6.18 15.04
C VAL A 306 -3.73 -7.41 14.73
N ARG A 307 -3.92 -7.95 13.53
CA ARG A 307 -3.11 -9.05 13.01
C ARG A 307 -2.20 -8.57 11.89
N THR A 308 -0.98 -9.10 11.79
CA THR A 308 -0.02 -8.69 10.77
C THR A 308 0.66 -9.86 10.10
N GLY A 309 0.91 -9.71 8.79
CA GLY A 309 1.71 -10.66 8.03
C GLY A 309 1.96 -10.21 6.59
N VAL A 310 2.79 -10.97 5.87
CA VAL A 310 3.03 -10.78 4.43
C VAL A 310 2.26 -11.85 3.65
N PRO A 311 1.07 -11.54 3.09
CA PRO A 311 0.20 -12.54 2.49
C PRO A 311 0.73 -13.01 1.12
N VAL A 312 1.45 -14.14 1.13
CA VAL A 312 1.86 -14.86 -0.09
C VAL A 312 0.82 -15.91 -0.48
N ASP A 313 0.37 -16.70 0.51
CA ASP A 313 -0.69 -17.69 0.38
C ASP A 313 -2.06 -17.04 0.67
N GLY A 314 -3.10 -17.41 -0.07
CA GLY A 314 -4.45 -16.81 0.05
C GLY A 314 -4.57 -15.36 -0.43
N ARG A 315 -3.46 -14.59 -0.45
CA ARG A 315 -3.27 -13.25 -1.07
C ARG A 315 -4.25 -12.17 -0.60
N PHE A 316 -4.98 -12.42 0.49
CA PHE A 316 -5.96 -11.50 1.07
C PHE A 316 -7.00 -10.99 0.03
N GLU A 317 -7.47 -11.88 -0.86
CA GLU A 317 -8.35 -11.52 -1.99
C GLU A 317 -9.82 -11.91 -1.80
N HIS A 318 -10.19 -12.53 -0.67
CA HIS A 318 -11.56 -12.96 -0.47
C HIS A 318 -12.47 -11.76 -0.20
N ILE A 319 -13.27 -11.37 -1.19
CA ILE A 319 -14.28 -10.31 -1.04
C ILE A 319 -15.37 -10.81 -0.10
N VAL A 320 -15.60 -10.08 0.99
CA VAL A 320 -16.67 -10.29 1.96
C VAL A 320 -17.78 -9.28 1.68
N LEU A 321 -19.01 -9.77 1.53
CA LEU A 321 -20.18 -8.94 1.36
C LEU A 321 -20.69 -8.53 2.74
N SER A 322 -20.37 -7.31 3.14
CA SER A 322 -20.77 -6.74 4.43
C SER A 322 -21.60 -5.48 4.22
N CYS A 323 -22.68 -5.33 4.99
CA CYS A 323 -23.45 -4.08 5.04
C CYS A 323 -22.60 -2.91 5.57
N ASN A 324 -21.45 -3.21 6.20
CA ASN A 324 -20.52 -2.24 6.75
C ASN A 324 -19.35 -1.91 5.81
N ALA A 325 -19.31 -2.47 4.59
CA ALA A 325 -18.14 -2.35 3.70
C ALA A 325 -17.71 -0.89 3.45
N THR A 326 -18.66 0.04 3.29
CA THR A 326 -18.37 1.48 3.15
C THR A 326 -17.84 2.10 4.44
N ALA A 327 -18.36 1.68 5.59
CA ALA A 327 -17.89 2.14 6.89
C ALA A 327 -16.48 1.62 7.20
N ASP A 328 -16.21 0.36 6.88
CA ASP A 328 -14.89 -0.26 7.04
C ASP A 328 -13.83 0.40 6.13
N HIS A 329 -14.25 0.91 4.98
CA HIS A 329 -13.40 1.66 4.07
C HIS A 329 -13.16 3.12 4.50
N ALA A 330 -14.04 3.69 5.32
CA ALA A 330 -14.02 5.11 5.65
C ALA A 330 -12.93 5.42 6.68
N LEU A 331 -12.06 6.38 6.33
CA LEU A 331 -10.88 6.73 7.12
C LEU A 331 -11.18 7.08 8.59
N ILE A 332 -12.31 7.74 8.86
CA ILE A 332 -12.71 8.09 10.23
C ILE A 332 -12.99 6.85 11.11
N TRP A 333 -13.54 5.78 10.52
CA TRP A 333 -13.78 4.53 11.24
C TRP A 333 -12.49 3.76 11.43
N ILE A 334 -11.60 3.78 10.43
CA ILE A 334 -10.26 3.19 10.53
C ILE A 334 -9.46 3.88 11.62
N GLU A 335 -9.47 5.21 11.68
CA GLU A 335 -8.81 5.99 12.74
C GLU A 335 -9.33 5.59 14.12
N ARG A 336 -10.65 5.56 14.29
CA ARG A 336 -11.29 5.22 15.56
C ARG A 336 -10.93 3.81 16.04
N GLU A 337 -11.06 2.81 15.17
CA GLU A 337 -10.77 1.43 15.55
C GLU A 337 -9.26 1.18 15.68
N ALA A 338 -8.42 1.88 14.91
CA ALA A 338 -6.97 1.84 15.09
C ALA A 338 -6.56 2.46 16.43
N GLN A 339 -7.14 3.59 16.83
CA GLN A 339 -6.85 4.21 18.12
C GLN A 339 -7.26 3.28 19.27
N ARG A 340 -8.48 2.72 19.22
CA ARG A 340 -8.94 1.74 20.22
C ARG A 340 -8.03 0.51 20.28
N ALA A 341 -7.60 0.00 19.13
CA ALA A 341 -6.72 -1.17 19.08
C ALA A 341 -5.34 -0.87 19.68
N HIS A 342 -4.78 0.30 19.38
CA HIS A 342 -3.52 0.75 19.95
C HIS A 342 -3.60 0.93 21.47
N ASP A 343 -4.66 1.54 21.98
CA ASP A 343 -4.86 1.74 23.43
C ASP A 343 -4.96 0.39 24.16
N LEU A 344 -5.68 -0.58 23.59
CA LEU A 344 -5.76 -1.94 24.14
C LEU A 344 -4.41 -2.69 24.11
N LEU A 345 -3.61 -2.48 23.07
CA LEU A 345 -2.25 -3.06 22.99
C LEU A 345 -1.36 -2.47 24.10
N LEU A 346 -1.43 -1.16 24.34
CA LEU A 346 -0.71 -0.50 25.44
C LEU A 346 -1.18 -0.96 26.81
N GLU A 347 -2.49 -1.05 27.04
CA GLU A 347 -3.06 -1.55 28.30
C GLU A 347 -2.59 -2.97 28.59
N LYS A 348 -2.58 -3.84 27.58
CA LYS A 348 -2.10 -5.21 27.72
C LYS A 348 -0.61 -5.25 28.06
N GLU A 349 0.21 -4.42 27.43
CA GLU A 349 1.64 -4.31 27.75
C GLU A 349 1.88 -3.79 29.17
N HIS A 350 1.10 -2.80 29.62
CA HIS A 350 1.20 -2.23 30.97
C HIS A 350 0.74 -3.23 32.05
N THR A 351 -0.35 -3.96 31.80
CA THR A 351 -0.87 -5.00 32.70
C THR A 351 0.14 -6.14 32.90
N MET A 352 0.97 -6.42 31.90
CA MET A 352 2.03 -7.42 32.00
C MET A 352 3.29 -6.89 32.71
N GLU A 353 3.30 -5.63 33.19
CA GLU A 353 4.42 -4.96 33.88
C GLU A 353 5.79 -5.16 33.22
N ILE A 354 5.85 -5.25 31.89
CA ILE A 354 7.08 -5.60 31.18
C ILE A 354 8.12 -4.50 31.41
N PRO A 355 9.27 -4.79 32.06
CA PRO A 355 10.32 -3.80 32.27
C PRO A 355 10.85 -3.23 30.95
N PRO A 356 11.29 -1.95 30.90
CA PRO A 356 11.74 -1.30 29.67
C PRO A 356 12.85 -2.06 28.92
N LYS A 357 13.77 -2.71 29.65
CA LYS A 357 14.83 -3.54 29.06
C LYS A 357 14.26 -4.77 28.33
N GLN A 358 13.27 -5.43 28.93
CA GLN A 358 12.59 -6.57 28.30
C GLN A 358 11.76 -6.13 27.10
N ARG A 359 11.15 -4.93 27.13
CA ARG A 359 10.47 -4.34 25.97
C ARG A 359 11.43 -4.15 24.79
N MET A 360 12.61 -3.57 25.02
CA MET A 360 13.63 -3.41 23.99
C MET A 360 14.13 -4.76 23.43
N GLU A 361 14.31 -5.78 24.27
CA GLU A 361 14.66 -7.13 23.81
C GLU A 361 13.55 -7.77 22.97
N ARG A 362 12.30 -7.60 23.40
CA ARG A 362 11.13 -8.07 22.67
C ARG A 362 11.01 -7.39 21.31
N GLN A 363 11.23 -6.08 21.23
CA GLN A 363 11.26 -5.33 19.97
C GLN A 363 12.34 -5.86 19.02
N LYS A 364 13.55 -6.12 19.52
CA LYS A 364 14.64 -6.72 18.72
C LYS A 364 14.27 -8.11 18.23
N THR A 365 13.56 -8.89 19.04
CA THR A 365 13.10 -10.24 18.69
C THR A 365 12.03 -10.18 17.61
N LEU A 366 11.02 -9.31 17.76
CA LEU A 366 9.98 -9.07 16.76
C LEU A 366 10.56 -8.59 15.44
N ALA A 367 11.54 -7.68 15.46
CA ALA A 367 12.22 -7.23 14.25
C ALA A 367 12.95 -8.39 13.52
N ARG A 368 13.56 -9.31 14.28
CA ARG A 368 14.18 -10.53 13.73
C ARG A 368 13.13 -11.49 13.16
N GLU A 369 12.02 -11.70 13.86
CA GLU A 369 10.90 -12.52 13.41
C GLU A 369 10.29 -11.97 12.12
N HIS A 370 10.07 -10.65 12.04
CA HIS A 370 9.57 -9.98 10.83
C HIS A 370 10.55 -10.09 9.66
N SER A 371 11.85 -9.99 9.92
CA SER A 371 12.88 -10.21 8.90
C SER A 371 12.88 -11.66 8.40
N ALA A 372 12.74 -12.64 9.30
CA ALA A 372 12.65 -14.05 8.96
C ALA A 372 11.37 -14.38 8.18
N GLU A 373 10.22 -13.85 8.62
CA GLU A 373 8.93 -13.96 7.92
C GLU A 373 9.01 -13.35 6.52
N HIS A 374 9.58 -12.16 6.39
CA HIS A 374 9.77 -11.50 5.10
C HIS A 374 10.68 -12.31 4.16
N LYS A 375 11.78 -12.87 4.67
CA LYS A 375 12.66 -13.75 3.91
C LYS A 375 11.94 -15.03 3.47
N ALA A 376 11.15 -15.64 4.35
CA ALA A 376 10.33 -16.80 4.02
C ALA A 376 9.27 -16.46 2.96
N ALA A 377 8.63 -15.30 3.06
CA ALA A 377 7.67 -14.81 2.08
C ALA A 377 8.31 -14.61 0.70
N LEU A 378 9.52 -14.03 0.63
CA LEU A 378 10.29 -13.91 -0.61
C LEU A 378 10.59 -15.29 -1.22
N GLN A 379 11.08 -16.23 -0.42
CA GLN A 379 11.35 -17.60 -0.88
C GLN A 379 10.09 -18.29 -1.39
N ARG A 380 8.98 -18.19 -0.66
CA ARG A 380 7.67 -18.75 -1.04
C ARG A 380 7.15 -18.12 -2.33
N ALA A 381 7.29 -16.82 -2.50
CA ALA A 381 6.88 -16.12 -3.73
C ALA A 381 7.66 -16.61 -4.96
N VAL A 382 8.95 -16.92 -4.80
CA VAL A 382 9.78 -17.53 -5.84
C VAL A 382 9.28 -18.96 -6.16
N THR A 383 9.01 -19.78 -5.15
CA THR A 383 8.50 -21.16 -5.35
C THR A 383 7.15 -21.22 -6.09
N LEU A 384 6.30 -20.21 -5.90
CA LEU A 384 4.97 -20.14 -6.54
C LEU A 384 4.99 -19.69 -8.02
N ALA A 385 6.17 -19.48 -8.61
CA ALA A 385 6.39 -19.08 -10.00
C ALA A 385 5.53 -17.88 -10.44
N VAL A 386 5.95 -16.69 -10.00
CA VAL A 386 5.71 -15.44 -10.72
C VAL A 386 6.87 -15.29 -11.72
N PRO A 387 6.65 -15.30 -13.05
CA PRO A 387 7.70 -14.99 -14.01
C PRO A 387 8.39 -13.67 -13.64
N ASP A 388 9.72 -13.67 -13.61
CA ASP A 388 10.63 -12.54 -13.32
C ASP A 388 10.93 -12.17 -11.85
N ALA A 389 10.74 -13.09 -10.90
CA ALA A 389 11.39 -12.96 -9.58
C ALA A 389 12.91 -13.26 -9.71
N TYR A 390 13.67 -12.30 -10.25
CA TYR A 390 15.12 -12.42 -10.44
C TYR A 390 15.87 -12.83 -9.17
N SER A 391 16.90 -13.66 -9.38
CA SER A 391 17.95 -14.04 -8.46
C SER A 391 18.50 -12.83 -7.71
N PRO A 392 18.82 -12.95 -6.40
CA PRO A 392 19.49 -11.87 -5.69
C PRO A 392 20.81 -11.56 -6.40
N SER A 393 20.98 -10.32 -6.86
CA SER A 393 22.32 -9.81 -7.19
C SER A 393 23.09 -9.77 -5.89
N ASP A 394 24.23 -10.46 -5.84
CA ASP A 394 25.17 -10.37 -4.73
C ASP A 394 25.61 -8.92 -4.56
N TYR A 395 25.01 -8.22 -3.60
CA TYR A 395 25.46 -6.91 -3.15
C TYR A 395 25.52 -6.90 -1.62
N GLY A 396 26.67 -7.38 -1.14
CA GLY A 396 27.43 -6.83 -0.02
C GLY A 396 26.85 -6.94 1.39
N THR A 397 27.28 -7.95 2.15
CA THR A 397 27.62 -7.73 3.57
C THR A 397 28.67 -8.74 4.05
N PHE A 398 29.79 -8.18 4.56
CA PHE A 398 30.95 -8.79 5.24
C PHE A 398 31.94 -9.58 4.38
N ASP A 399 33.05 -8.95 4.01
CA ASP A 399 34.39 -9.40 4.42
C ASP A 399 35.40 -8.25 4.34
N GLY A 400 36.36 -8.29 5.26
CA GLY A 400 37.33 -7.22 5.52
C GLY A 400 38.57 -7.25 4.61
N ASN A 401 39.25 -6.10 4.64
CA ASN A 401 40.63 -5.79 4.26
C ASN A 401 40.99 -5.47 2.80
N SER A 402 41.82 -4.41 2.74
CA SER A 402 42.83 -4.01 1.75
C SER A 402 42.46 -2.99 0.65
N SER A 403 42.90 -1.75 0.92
CA SER A 403 43.59 -0.78 0.05
C SER A 403 43.42 -0.84 -1.48
N GLY A 404 42.96 0.28 -2.05
CA GLY A 404 43.08 0.60 -3.47
C GLY A 404 42.53 1.99 -3.79
N SER A 405 43.37 3.01 -3.67
CA SER A 405 43.14 4.39 -4.11
C SER A 405 43.03 4.48 -5.64
N ALA A 406 42.03 5.21 -6.16
CA ALA A 406 42.07 5.78 -7.50
C ALA A 406 41.28 7.10 -7.54
N GLU A 407 41.95 8.12 -8.08
CA GLU A 407 41.63 9.54 -8.05
C GLU A 407 40.41 9.92 -8.91
N ALA A 408 39.73 10.95 -8.45
CA ALA A 408 38.74 11.69 -9.23
C ALA A 408 39.42 12.61 -10.25
N SER A 409 38.78 12.83 -11.40
CA SER A 409 39.03 14.01 -12.23
C SER A 409 37.74 14.52 -12.88
N PRO A 410 37.63 15.84 -13.09
CA PRO A 410 36.35 16.53 -13.15
C PRO A 410 35.88 16.78 -14.59
N LEU A 411 34.57 16.66 -14.85
CA LEU A 411 33.99 17.09 -16.12
C LEU A 411 33.05 18.29 -15.94
N SER A 412 33.60 19.44 -16.34
CA SER A 412 33.00 20.65 -16.91
C SER A 412 31.47 20.84 -16.86
N SER A 413 31.11 21.93 -16.17
CA SER A 413 30.06 22.92 -16.49
C SER A 413 29.40 22.79 -17.87
N GLY A 414 28.12 22.40 -17.86
CA GLY A 414 27.15 22.59 -18.93
C GLY A 414 25.75 22.53 -18.30
N THR A 415 24.92 23.53 -18.60
CA THR A 415 23.55 23.72 -18.08
C THR A 415 22.71 22.43 -18.20
N ARG A 416 22.65 21.64 -17.12
CA ARG A 416 21.81 20.44 -17.06
C ARG A 416 20.35 20.86 -16.94
N HIS A 417 19.60 20.66 -18.00
CA HIS A 417 18.14 20.57 -17.92
C HIS A 417 17.82 19.49 -16.87
N ARG A 418 17.27 19.89 -15.72
CA ARG A 418 16.93 18.96 -14.64
C ARG A 418 15.78 18.08 -15.15
N MET A 419 16.09 16.83 -15.43
CA MET A 419 15.14 15.85 -15.96
C MET A 419 14.04 15.59 -14.95
N SER A 420 12.77 15.62 -15.38
CA SER A 420 11.63 15.35 -14.48
C SER A 420 11.62 13.88 -14.03
N TRP A 421 11.03 13.59 -12.87
CA TRP A 421 10.76 12.24 -12.40
C TRP A 421 9.87 11.47 -13.36
N ASN A 422 8.90 12.12 -14.01
CA ASN A 422 8.12 11.48 -15.07
C ASN A 422 9.00 11.13 -16.29
N GLU A 423 9.91 12.00 -16.71
CA GLU A 423 10.90 11.67 -17.75
C GLU A 423 11.87 10.59 -17.31
N LEU A 424 12.28 10.56 -16.03
CA LEU A 424 13.10 9.48 -15.48
C LEU A 424 12.33 8.16 -15.48
N ILE A 425 11.07 8.18 -15.06
CA ILE A 425 10.18 7.04 -15.11
C ILE A 425 10.07 6.54 -16.55
N GLU A 426 10.00 7.41 -17.56
CA GLU A 426 9.99 7.00 -18.96
C GLU A 426 11.37 6.53 -19.47
N LYS A 427 12.49 7.17 -19.07
CA LYS A 427 13.86 6.79 -19.51
C LYS A 427 14.44 5.56 -18.81
N LEU A 428 13.89 5.15 -17.67
CA LEU A 428 14.22 3.86 -17.04
C LEU A 428 13.78 2.66 -17.91
N PHE A 429 13.05 2.91 -19.01
CA PHE A 429 12.57 1.88 -19.93
C PHE A 429 12.82 2.25 -21.40
N GLU A 430 13.24 1.26 -22.20
CA GLU A 430 13.25 1.33 -23.66
C GLU A 430 12.09 0.48 -24.21
N LYS A 431 11.55 0.84 -25.38
CA LYS A 431 10.64 -0.05 -26.10
C LYS A 431 11.45 -1.11 -26.83
N ASP A 432 11.17 -2.38 -26.61
CA ASP A 432 11.71 -3.46 -27.44
C ASP A 432 11.09 -3.41 -28.86
N GLU A 433 11.61 -4.23 -29.77
CA GLU A 433 11.16 -4.29 -31.17
C GLU A 433 9.68 -4.72 -31.31
N SER A 434 9.06 -5.22 -30.25
CA SER A 434 7.63 -5.57 -30.19
C SER A 434 6.75 -4.48 -29.55
N GLY A 435 7.35 -3.35 -29.15
CA GLY A 435 6.66 -2.20 -28.54
C GLY A 435 6.43 -2.31 -27.03
N HIS A 436 7.00 -3.32 -26.36
CA HIS A 436 6.91 -3.50 -24.91
C HIS A 436 8.04 -2.75 -24.19
N MET A 437 7.74 -2.15 -23.03
CA MET A 437 8.70 -1.34 -22.26
C MET A 437 9.56 -2.24 -21.36
N VAL A 438 10.88 -2.27 -21.58
CA VAL A 438 11.88 -3.11 -20.88
C VAL A 438 12.88 -2.23 -20.11
N LEU A 439 13.30 -2.68 -18.91
CA LEU A 439 14.30 -1.99 -18.09
C LEU A 439 15.65 -1.90 -18.81
N ARG A 440 16.25 -0.70 -18.90
CA ARG A 440 17.57 -0.52 -19.53
C ARG A 440 18.65 -1.24 -18.71
N LYS A 441 19.32 -2.24 -19.31
CA LYS A 441 20.54 -2.85 -18.72
C LYS A 441 21.64 -1.79 -18.62
N ALA A 442 22.37 -1.77 -17.51
CA ALA A 442 23.59 -0.97 -17.38
C ALA A 442 24.58 -1.37 -18.51
N PRO A 443 25.35 -0.43 -19.07
CA PRO A 443 26.32 -0.77 -20.10
C PRO A 443 27.33 -1.76 -19.51
N SER A 444 27.38 -2.96 -20.09
CA SER A 444 28.50 -3.87 -19.89
C SER A 444 29.76 -3.15 -20.35
N SER A 445 30.72 -2.97 -19.45
CA SER A 445 32.10 -2.70 -19.83
C SER A 445 32.61 -3.90 -20.62
N SER A 446 32.44 -3.85 -21.94
CA SER A 446 33.13 -4.75 -22.85
C SER A 446 34.59 -4.34 -22.88
N GLU A 447 35.41 -5.26 -22.38
CA GLU A 447 36.86 -5.24 -22.38
C GLU A 447 37.42 -4.93 -23.77
N GLU A 448 38.49 -4.14 -23.78
CA GLU A 448 39.42 -4.01 -24.90
C GLU A 448 40.04 -5.38 -25.23
N SER A 449 39.92 -5.81 -26.49
CA SER A 449 40.86 -6.66 -27.24
C SER A 449 40.44 -6.65 -28.71
#